data_AF-A0A8C6PK96-F1
#
_entry.id   AF-A0A8C6PK96-F1
#
_cell.length_a   1.000
_cell.length_b   1.000
_cell.length_c   1.000
_cell.angle_alpha   90.00
_cell.angle_beta   90.00
_cell.angle_gamma   90.00
#
_symmetry.space_group_name_H-M   'P 1'
#
loop_
_entity.id
_entity.type
_entity.pdbx_description
1 polymer ?
#
loop_
_entity_poly.entity_id
_entity_poly.type
_entity_poly.pdbx_seq_one_letter_code
_entity_poly.pdbx_strand_id
1 'polypeptide(L)'
;MANSLICSLTQSRVSSVLNRDVKQFGKKFMFDNNEETCWNSDQGACQWVLLDFPGSVQVSEVKLQFQGGFSAKFFWYCFFIIATLIVFLTPHPQLSHTGGPCGEQSKNTV
;
A
#
# COMPACT_ATOMS: atom_id res chain seq x y z
N MET A 1 -13.62 8.45 1.42
CA MET A 1 -12.27 8.75 1.93
C MET A 1 -11.57 7.42 2.15
N ALA A 2 -10.37 7.24 1.60
CA ALA A 2 -9.56 6.04 1.86
C ALA A 2 -8.82 6.25 3.18
N ASN A 3 -8.84 5.24 4.06
CA ASN A 3 -8.11 5.27 5.32
C ASN A 3 -6.71 4.70 5.13
N SER A 4 -5.72 5.29 5.82
CA SER A 4 -4.38 4.71 5.86
C SER A 4 -4.43 3.35 6.55
N LEU A 5 -3.75 2.35 5.97
CA LEU A 5 -3.56 1.03 6.58
C LEU A 5 -2.46 1.06 7.66
N ILE A 6 -1.59 2.07 7.64
CA ILE A 6 -0.51 2.23 8.60
C ILE A 6 -1.09 2.72 9.94
N CYS A 7 -0.79 2.01 11.01
CA CYS A 7 -1.18 2.36 12.37
C CYS A 7 -0.01 2.15 13.35
N SER A 8 -0.22 2.48 14.63
CA SER A 8 0.80 2.33 15.68
C SER A 8 1.27 0.88 15.89
N LEU A 9 0.48 -0.11 15.46
CA LEU A 9 0.84 -1.53 15.51
C LEU A 9 1.57 -2.01 14.25
N THR A 10 1.61 -1.21 13.19
CA THR A 10 2.33 -1.57 11.96
C THR A 10 3.83 -1.53 12.22
N GLN A 11 4.49 -2.67 12.05
CA GLN A 11 5.94 -2.74 12.16
C GLN A 11 6.57 -2.46 10.80
N SER A 12 7.73 -1.78 10.80
CA SER A 12 8.47 -1.50 9.58
C SER A 12 9.89 -2.02 9.68
N ARG A 13 10.44 -2.50 8.56
CA ARG A 13 11.85 -2.85 8.38
C ARG A 13 12.36 -2.21 7.10
N VAL A 14 13.62 -1.83 7.09
CA VAL A 14 14.29 -1.25 5.92
C VAL A 14 15.58 -1.99 5.69
N SER A 15 15.99 -2.11 4.43
CA SER A 15 17.21 -2.81 4.03
C SER A 15 18.48 -2.19 4.61
N SER A 16 18.55 -0.86 4.63
CA SER A 16 19.69 -0.09 5.10
C SER A 16 19.26 1.32 5.50
N VAL A 17 20.19 2.06 6.12
CA VAL A 17 20.05 3.49 6.42
C VAL A 17 21.35 4.16 6.01
N LEU A 18 21.27 5.29 5.31
CA LEU A 18 22.42 6.06 4.83
C LEU A 18 23.41 6.30 5.97
N ASN A 19 24.67 5.91 5.77
CA ASN A 19 25.75 6.02 6.77
C ASN A 19 25.43 5.37 8.13
N ARG A 20 24.43 4.48 8.20
CA ARG A 20 23.88 3.92 9.44
C ARG A 20 23.34 4.98 10.41
N ASP A 21 23.09 6.21 9.95
CA ASP A 21 22.57 7.29 10.78
C ASP A 21 21.05 7.21 10.92
N VAL A 22 20.62 6.39 11.89
CA VAL A 22 19.20 6.22 12.23
C VAL A 22 18.58 7.50 12.82
N LYS A 23 19.39 8.43 13.33
CA LYS A 23 18.89 9.66 13.95
C LYS A 23 18.43 10.65 12.89
N GLN A 24 19.10 10.70 11.74
CA GLN A 24 18.79 11.63 10.65
C GLN A 24 18.05 10.99 9.47
N PHE A 25 18.28 9.69 9.18
CA PHE A 25 17.75 9.03 7.99
C PHE A 25 16.95 7.75 8.28
N GLY A 26 16.60 7.51 9.54
CA GLY A 26 15.91 6.30 9.97
C GLY A 26 14.46 6.19 9.45
N LYS A 27 13.96 4.95 9.37
CA LYS A 27 12.60 4.59 8.93
C LYS A 27 11.44 5.34 9.64
N LYS A 28 11.67 5.91 10.82
CA LYS A 28 10.66 6.71 11.54
C LYS A 28 10.20 7.93 10.72
N PHE A 29 11.09 8.48 9.90
CA PHE A 29 10.86 9.62 9.03
C PHE A 29 10.00 9.29 7.80
N MET A 30 9.54 8.03 7.64
CA MET A 30 8.51 7.70 6.64
C MET A 30 7.10 7.99 7.14
N PHE A 31 6.91 8.20 8.45
CA PHE A 31 5.60 8.23 9.10
C PHE A 31 5.43 9.41 10.07
N ASP A 32 6.35 10.38 10.09
CA ASP A 32 6.33 11.51 11.01
C ASP A 32 5.53 12.72 10.47
N ASN A 33 4.95 12.60 9.27
CA ASN A 33 4.19 13.65 8.58
C ASN A 33 4.98 14.96 8.39
N ASN A 34 6.30 14.88 8.25
CA ASN A 34 7.14 16.03 7.97
C ASN A 34 7.74 15.90 6.57
N GLU A 35 7.42 16.84 5.68
CA GLU A 35 7.89 16.83 4.28
C GLU A 35 9.40 17.11 4.14
N GLU A 36 10.03 17.63 5.20
CA GLU A 36 11.47 17.91 5.22
C GLU A 36 12.32 16.72 5.65
N THR A 37 11.72 15.67 6.22
CA THR A 37 12.40 14.46 6.67
C THR A 37 12.08 13.29 5.75
N CYS A 38 13.01 12.33 5.65
CA CYS A 38 12.75 11.09 4.92
C CYS A 38 13.62 9.93 5.47
N TRP A 39 13.21 8.70 5.15
CA TRP A 39 14.16 7.59 5.20
C TRP A 39 15.08 7.65 3.98
N ASN A 40 16.38 7.49 4.20
CA ASN A 40 17.36 7.38 3.13
C ASN A 40 18.13 6.07 3.29
N SER A 41 18.18 5.27 2.21
CA SER A 41 18.97 4.04 2.18
C SER A 41 20.45 4.35 1.96
N ASP A 42 21.31 3.42 2.33
CA ASP A 42 22.70 3.45 1.86
C ASP A 42 22.77 3.14 0.35
N GLN A 43 23.91 3.43 -0.26
CA GLN A 43 24.17 3.09 -1.65
C GLN A 43 24.10 1.57 -1.89
N GLY A 44 23.58 1.17 -3.05
CA GLY A 44 23.47 -0.23 -3.43
C GLY A 44 22.18 -0.52 -4.20
N ALA A 45 22.14 -1.67 -4.88
CA ALA A 45 20.96 -2.11 -5.60
C ALA A 45 19.89 -2.68 -4.65
N CYS A 46 18.63 -2.64 -5.09
CA CYS A 46 17.52 -3.36 -4.44
C CYS A 46 17.26 -2.99 -2.97
N GLN A 47 17.31 -1.70 -2.64
CA GLN A 47 16.89 -1.22 -1.32
C GLN A 47 15.37 -1.40 -1.16
N TRP A 48 14.93 -1.79 0.04
CA TRP A 48 13.55 -2.19 0.29
C TRP A 48 13.02 -1.65 1.61
N VAL A 49 11.70 -1.49 1.65
CA VAL A 49 10.91 -1.22 2.84
C VAL A 49 9.89 -2.36 2.97
N LEU A 50 9.79 -2.93 4.16
CA LEU A 50 8.82 -3.98 4.49
C LEU A 50 7.92 -3.47 5.60
N LEU A 51 6.61 -3.59 5.38
CA LEU A 51 5.58 -3.27 6.36
C LEU A 51 4.89 -4.56 6.78
N ASP A 52 4.79 -4.75 8.10
CA ASP A 52 4.10 -5.86 8.73
C ASP A 52 2.87 -5.31 9.46
N PHE A 53 1.70 -5.70 8.97
CA PHE A 53 0.42 -5.25 9.50
C PHE A 53 -0.04 -6.21 10.61
N PRO A 54 -0.78 -5.73 11.62
CA PRO A 54 -1.25 -6.59 12.72
C PRO A 54 -2.22 -7.71 12.28
N GLY A 55 -2.66 -7.69 11.02
CA GLY A 55 -3.49 -8.72 10.41
C GLY A 55 -3.54 -8.58 8.89
N SER A 56 -4.33 -9.45 8.25
CA SER A 56 -4.55 -9.38 6.80
C SER A 56 -5.20 -8.05 6.41
N VAL A 57 -4.65 -7.38 5.41
CA VAL A 57 -5.17 -6.12 4.88
C VAL A 57 -5.40 -6.22 3.38
N GLN A 58 -6.35 -5.45 2.87
CA GLN A 58 -6.54 -5.24 1.43
C GLN A 58 -5.90 -3.91 1.04
N VAL A 59 -4.82 -3.97 0.25
CA VAL A 59 -4.13 -2.79 -0.25
C VAL A 59 -4.78 -2.34 -1.55
N SER A 60 -5.36 -1.14 -1.57
CA SER A 60 -5.95 -0.54 -2.77
C SER A 60 -5.07 0.52 -3.42
N GLU A 61 -4.21 1.17 -2.64
CA GLU A 61 -3.34 2.26 -3.09
C GLU A 61 -2.04 2.30 -2.27
N VAL A 62 -0.92 2.61 -2.93
CA VAL A 62 0.36 2.89 -2.28
C VAL A 62 0.80 4.29 -2.70
N LYS A 63 0.94 5.20 -1.72
CA LYS A 63 1.44 6.56 -1.95
C LYS A 63 2.88 6.66 -1.49
N LEU A 64 3.76 7.08 -2.39
CA LEU A 64 5.17 7.31 -2.11
C LEU A 64 5.47 8.79 -2.37
N GLN A 65 6.06 9.46 -1.38
CA GLN A 65 6.56 10.82 -1.49
C GLN A 65 8.09 10.77 -1.47
N PHE A 66 8.72 11.46 -2.41
CA PHE A 66 10.18 11.56 -2.50
C PHE A 66 10.62 12.97 -2.13
N GLN A 67 11.75 13.09 -1.43
CA GLN A 67 12.43 14.37 -1.27
C GLN A 67 13.17 14.71 -2.57
N GLY A 68 12.96 15.91 -3.11
CA GLY A 68 13.47 16.29 -4.42
C GLY A 68 15.00 16.27 -4.51
N GLY A 69 15.54 15.71 -5.60
CA GLY A 69 16.96 15.81 -5.96
C GLY A 69 17.59 14.55 -6.55
N PHE A 70 17.26 13.36 -6.01
CA PHE A 70 17.83 12.09 -6.47
C PHE A 70 16.85 10.93 -6.24
N SER A 71 16.45 10.24 -7.31
CA SER A 71 15.86 8.90 -7.24
C SER A 71 16.60 8.00 -8.21
N ALA A 72 16.77 6.72 -7.87
CA ALA A 72 17.48 5.78 -8.72
C ALA A 72 16.78 5.69 -10.09
N LYS A 73 17.55 5.80 -11.18
CA LYS A 73 17.04 5.70 -12.57
C LYS A 73 16.26 4.39 -12.83
N PHE A 74 16.54 3.35 -12.04
CA PHE A 74 15.90 2.04 -12.09
C PHE A 74 14.60 1.93 -11.28
N PHE A 75 14.24 2.94 -10.47
CA PHE A 75 13.06 2.90 -9.59
C PHE A 75 11.75 2.81 -10.36
N TRP A 76 11.70 3.39 -11.58
CA TRP A 76 10.55 3.30 -12.47
C TRP A 76 10.17 1.85 -12.81
N TYR A 77 11.14 0.95 -12.97
CA TYR A 77 10.86 -0.45 -13.33
C TYR A 77 10.23 -1.24 -12.17
N CYS A 78 10.69 -1.05 -10.94
CA CYS A 78 10.10 -1.72 -9.77
C CYS A 78 8.70 -1.18 -9.42
N PHE A 79 8.46 0.11 -9.60
CA PHE A 79 7.13 0.69 -9.34
C PHE A 79 6.07 0.11 -10.29
N PHE A 80 6.42 -0.08 -11.58
CA PHE A 80 5.54 -0.75 -12.55
C PHE A 80 5.22 -2.21 -12.17
N ILE A 81 6.20 -2.96 -11.63
CA ILE A 81 5.99 -4.35 -11.23
C ILE A 81 5.06 -4.45 -10.00
N ILE A 82 5.24 -3.58 -8.99
CA ILE A 82 4.40 -3.58 -7.78
C ILE A 82 2.96 -3.18 -8.11
N ALA A 83 2.77 -2.14 -8.94
CA ALA A 83 1.44 -1.73 -9.39
C ALA A 83 0.72 -2.86 -10.15
N THR A 84 1.44 -3.59 -11.00
CA THR A 84 0.90 -4.74 -11.75
C THR A 84 0.51 -5.88 -10.80
N LEU A 85 1.34 -6.20 -9.80
CA LEU A 85 1.02 -7.26 -8.82
C LEU A 85 -0.23 -6.94 -7.99
N ILE A 86 -0.44 -5.67 -7.60
CA ILE A 86 -1.63 -5.25 -6.87
C ILE A 86 -2.90 -5.48 -7.71
N VAL A 87 -2.86 -5.15 -9.00
CA VAL A 87 -4.01 -5.38 -9.92
C VAL A 87 -4.34 -6.87 -10.06
N PHE A 88 -3.34 -7.75 -10.08
CA PHE A 88 -3.58 -9.21 -10.18
C PHE A 88 -4.00 -9.87 -8.87
N LEU A 89 -3.66 -9.28 -7.71
CA LEU A 89 -4.04 -9.79 -6.39
C LEU A 89 -5.41 -9.29 -5.92
N THR A 90 -5.98 -8.25 -6.54
CA THR A 90 -7.37 -7.86 -6.28
C THR A 90 -8.32 -8.84 -6.99
N PRO A 91 -9.12 -9.64 -6.26
CA PRO A 91 -10.12 -10.50 -6.88
C PRO A 91 -11.13 -9.66 -7.65
N HIS A 92 -11.36 -10.02 -8.91
CA HIS A 92 -12.36 -9.41 -9.77
C HIS A 92 -13.72 -9.43 -9.05
N PRO A 93 -14.42 -8.29 -8.90
CA PRO A 93 -15.75 -8.29 -8.32
C PRO A 93 -16.65 -9.16 -9.21
N GLN A 94 -17.14 -10.26 -8.66
CA GLN A 94 -18.17 -11.08 -9.30
C GLN A 94 -19.42 -10.22 -9.41
N LEU A 95 -19.90 -10.02 -10.64
CA LEU A 95 -21.18 -9.37 -10.89
C LEU A 95 -22.27 -10.22 -10.21
N SER A 96 -22.77 -9.79 -9.06
CA SER A 96 -23.92 -10.43 -8.44
C SER A 96 -25.14 -10.11 -9.28
N HIS A 97 -25.65 -11.13 -9.99
CA HIS A 97 -26.97 -11.09 -10.60
C HIS A 97 -28.01 -10.85 -9.49
N THR A 98 -28.65 -9.69 -9.53
CA THR A 98 -29.81 -9.39 -8.72
C THR A 98 -30.99 -10.25 -9.19
N GLY A 99 -31.26 -11.35 -8.48
CA GLY A 99 -32.56 -12.02 -8.54
C GLY A 99 -33.59 -11.16 -7.83
N GLY A 100 -34.51 -10.55 -8.59
CA GLY A 100 -35.67 -9.83 -8.03
C GLY A 100 -36.71 -10.79 -7.45
N PRO A 101 -37.54 -10.34 -6.49
CA PRO A 101 -38.58 -11.18 -5.89
C PRO A 101 -39.76 -11.32 -6.87
N CYS A 102 -40.07 -12.54 -7.29
CA CYS A 102 -41.33 -12.84 -7.97
C CYS A 102 -42.43 -12.91 -6.91
N GLY A 103 -43.27 -11.87 -6.90
CA GLY A 103 -44.40 -11.73 -6.00
C GLY A 103 -45.40 -12.87 -6.12
N GLU A 104 -45.85 -13.28 -4.95
CA GLU A 104 -47.01 -14.12 -4.68
C GLU A 104 -48.28 -13.39 -5.20
N GLN A 105 -48.95 -13.97 -6.20
CA GLN A 105 -50.34 -13.62 -6.49
C GLN A 105 -51.23 -14.86 -6.37
N SER A 106 -51.89 -14.90 -5.22
CA SER A 106 -53.11 -15.64 -4.93
C SER A 106 -54.12 -15.53 -6.09
N LYS A 107 -54.57 -16.67 -6.61
CA LYS A 107 -55.75 -16.74 -7.48
C LYS A 107 -56.98 -17.05 -6.60
N ASN A 108 -57.92 -16.12 -6.66
CA ASN A 108 -59.20 -16.13 -5.96
C ASN A 108 -60.11 -17.32 -6.30
N THR A 109 -60.90 -17.68 -5.29
CA THR A 109 -62.15 -18.44 -5.26
C THR A 109 -63.21 -17.93 -6.27
N VAL A 110 -63.83 -18.86 -7.01
CA VAL A 110 -65.27 -19.23 -7.15
C VAL A 110 -65.41 -20.07 -8.42
#